data_AF-A0A521FPV7-F1
#
_entry.id   AF-A0A521FPV7-F1
#
_cell.length_a   1.000
_cell.length_b   1.000
_cell.length_c   1.000
_cell.angle_alpha   90.00
_cell.angle_beta   90.00
_cell.angle_gamma   90.00
#
_symmetry.space_group_name_H-M   'P 1'
#
loop_
_entity.id
_entity.type
_entity.pdbx_description
1 polymer ?
#
loop_
_entity_poly.entity_id
_entity_poly.type
_entity_poly.pdbx_seq_one_letter_code
_entity_poly.pdbx_strand_id
1 'polypeptide(L)'
;MNFNSTQIITAIVIILAVPYLIIVLRRASSQNFPFIKALNPFYTKEMQEADELKKSISPIMDEIETQRVAKFIKYWADKFENNSLTVQDVEALNAKLANGEADQVNGILTVHPEGKAMFNRINHDLKLRAAAVVVPAEAEEATSLV
;
A
#
# COMPACT_ATOMS: atom_id res chain seq x y z
N MET A 1 -25.26 58.32 8.02
CA MET A 1 -24.69 57.12 8.69
C MET A 1 -23.58 56.61 7.78
N ASN A 2 -22.30 56.87 8.12
CA ASN A 2 -21.17 56.44 7.29
C ASN A 2 -20.86 54.99 7.61
N PHE A 3 -21.33 54.06 6.76
CA PHE A 3 -20.93 52.67 6.85
C PHE A 3 -19.47 52.55 6.45
N ASN A 4 -18.64 52.09 7.38
CA ASN A 4 -17.24 51.78 7.09
C ASN A 4 -17.17 50.53 6.21
N SER A 5 -16.27 50.48 5.23
CA SER A 5 -16.06 49.33 4.34
C SER A 5 -15.93 48.01 5.11
N THR A 6 -15.29 48.03 6.29
CA THR A 6 -15.18 46.87 7.19
C THR A 6 -16.53 46.39 7.72
N GLN A 7 -17.46 47.31 8.01
CA GLN A 7 -18.81 46.97 8.48
C GLN A 7 -19.64 46.35 7.35
N ILE A 8 -19.48 46.85 6.13
CA ILE A 8 -20.16 46.31 4.93
C ILE A 8 -19.66 44.89 4.64
N ILE A 9 -18.34 44.66 4.65
CA ILE A 9 -17.75 43.34 4.44
C ILE A 9 -18.21 42.36 5.52
N THR A 10 -18.16 42.77 6.79
CA THR A 10 -18.62 41.93 7.91
C THR A 10 -20.10 41.57 7.76
N ALA A 11 -20.95 42.52 7.38
CA ALA A 11 -22.37 42.26 7.15
C ALA A 11 -22.60 41.26 6.00
N ILE A 12 -21.87 41.38 4.89
CA ILE A 12 -21.96 40.45 3.75
C ILE A 12 -21.52 39.04 4.17
N VAL A 13 -20.41 38.92 4.90
CA VAL A 13 -19.92 37.63 5.39
C VAL A 13 -20.95 36.97 6.30
N ILE A 14 -21.58 37.72 7.21
CA ILE A 14 -22.62 37.20 8.10
C ILE A 14 -23.84 36.74 7.30
N ILE A 15 -24.30 37.54 6.34
CA ILE A 15 -25.45 37.21 5.49
C ILE A 15 -25.22 35.93 4.68
N LEU A 16 -23.98 35.63 4.28
CA LEU A 16 -23.64 34.39 3.57
C LEU A 16 -23.38 33.22 4.53
N ALA A 17 -22.70 33.46 5.64
CA ALA A 17 -22.27 32.41 6.58
C ALA A 17 -23.43 31.84 7.41
N VAL A 18 -24.36 32.68 7.87
CA VAL A 18 -25.51 32.24 8.68
C VAL A 18 -26.41 31.24 7.94
N PRO A 19 -26.91 31.51 6.72
CA PRO A 19 -27.71 30.54 5.99
C PRO A 19 -26.91 29.28 5.63
N TYR A 20 -25.61 29.41 5.32
CA TYR A 20 -24.75 28.26 5.09
C TYR A 20 -24.65 27.36 6.33
N LEU A 21 -24.41 27.93 7.51
CA LEU A 21 -24.36 27.19 8.77
C LEU A 21 -25.69 26.53 9.11
N ILE A 22 -26.83 27.16 8.80
CA ILE A 22 -28.15 26.53 8.97
C ILE A 22 -28.28 25.28 8.10
N ILE A 23 -27.80 25.31 6.85
CA ILE A 23 -27.80 24.14 5.96
C ILE A 23 -26.90 23.04 6.51
N VAL A 24 -25.69 23.39 6.97
CA VAL A 24 -24.74 22.45 7.58
C VAL A 24 -25.33 21.81 8.83
N LEU A 25 -25.95 22.59 9.72
CA LEU A 25 -26.59 22.10 10.94
C LEU A 25 -27.75 21.16 10.64
N ARG A 26 -28.58 21.48 9.63
CA ARG A 26 -29.64 20.57 9.18
C ARG A 26 -29.07 19.27 8.63
N ARG A 27 -27.98 19.31 7.86
CA ARG A 27 -27.32 18.08 7.37
C ARG A 27 -26.74 17.26 8.52
N ALA A 28 -26.06 17.90 9.47
CA ALA A 28 -25.50 17.23 10.63
C ALA A 28 -26.57 16.54 11.49
N SER A 29 -27.71 17.21 11.74
CA SER A 29 -28.78 16.67 12.60
C SER A 29 -29.68 15.65 11.92
N SER A 30 -30.09 15.88 10.67
CA SER A 30 -31.06 15.00 9.98
C SER A 30 -30.45 13.74 9.37
N GLN A 31 -29.14 13.77 9.10
CA GLN A 31 -28.45 12.70 8.39
C GLN A 31 -27.30 12.11 9.23
N ASN A 32 -27.22 12.44 10.53
CA ASN A 32 -26.15 12.01 11.45
C ASN A 32 -24.73 12.21 10.89
N PHE A 33 -24.51 13.27 10.11
CA PHE A 33 -23.16 13.59 9.65
C PHE A 33 -22.33 14.16 10.80
N PRO A 34 -21.04 13.80 10.92
CA PRO A 34 -20.11 14.56 11.71
C PRO A 34 -20.09 16.01 11.24
N PHE A 35 -20.22 16.97 12.15
CA PHE A 35 -20.32 18.40 11.83
C PHE A 35 -19.21 18.89 10.89
N ILE A 36 -17.97 18.45 11.13
CA ILE A 36 -16.82 18.81 10.30
C ILE A 36 -16.96 18.31 8.86
N LYS A 37 -17.54 17.13 8.65
CA LYS A 37 -17.78 16.59 7.30
C LYS A 37 -18.98 17.28 6.63
N ALA A 38 -19.98 17.68 7.41
CA ALA A 38 -21.13 18.45 6.93
C ALA A 38 -20.75 19.86 6.44
N LEU A 39 -19.62 20.42 6.89
CA LEU A 39 -19.07 21.68 6.37
C LEU A 39 -18.54 21.57 4.94
N ASN A 40 -18.32 20.36 4.41
CA ASN A 40 -17.98 20.17 3.02
C ASN A 40 -19.27 19.95 2.20
N PRO A 41 -19.63 20.88 1.29
CA PRO A 41 -20.85 20.73 0.50
C PRO A 41 -20.81 19.50 -0.42
N PHE A 42 -19.63 19.04 -0.83
CA PHE A 42 -19.44 17.90 -1.73
C PHE A 42 -19.38 16.54 -1.03
N TYR A 43 -19.33 16.50 0.30
CA TYR A 43 -19.32 15.23 1.04
C TYR A 43 -20.73 14.64 1.01
N THR A 44 -20.92 13.44 0.45
CA THR A 44 -22.25 12.82 0.29
C THR A 44 -22.54 11.75 1.35
N LYS A 45 -23.77 11.25 1.40
CA LYS A 45 -24.18 10.14 2.29
C LYS A 45 -23.44 8.86 1.96
N GLU A 46 -23.31 8.54 0.67
CA GLU A 46 -22.58 7.37 0.19
C GLU A 46 -21.12 7.39 0.65
N MET A 47 -20.48 8.58 0.69
CA MET A 47 -19.12 8.72 1.23
C MET A 47 -19.06 8.45 2.74
N GLN A 48 -20.09 8.83 3.50
CA GLN A 48 -20.17 8.48 4.92
C GLN A 48 -20.38 6.99 5.14
N GLU A 49 -21.29 6.37 4.40
CA GLU A 49 -21.55 4.93 4.48
C GLU A 49 -20.29 4.14 4.08
N ALA A 50 -19.56 4.58 3.04
CA ALA A 50 -18.28 4.00 2.65
C ALA A 50 -17.22 4.14 3.74
N ASP A 51 -17.12 5.30 4.42
CA ASP A 51 -16.20 5.51 5.54
C ASP A 51 -16.55 4.64 6.75
N GLU A 52 -17.84 4.50 7.08
CA GLU A 52 -18.32 3.64 8.17
C GLU A 52 -18.09 2.16 7.86
N LEU A 53 -18.33 1.74 6.62
CA LEU A 53 -18.02 0.41 6.14
C LEU A 53 -16.52 0.14 6.15
N LYS A 54 -15.70 1.08 5.67
CA LYS A 54 -14.25 0.97 5.73
C LYS A 54 -13.78 0.84 7.17
N LYS A 55 -14.35 1.62 8.09
CA LYS A 55 -14.03 1.57 9.51
C LYS A 55 -14.43 0.23 10.14
N SER A 56 -15.56 -0.35 9.75
CA SER A 56 -16.00 -1.65 10.28
C SER A 56 -15.21 -2.83 9.69
N ILE A 57 -14.77 -2.72 8.44
CA ILE A 57 -13.94 -3.74 7.78
C ILE A 57 -12.46 -3.62 8.17
N SER A 58 -11.96 -2.43 8.52
CA SER A 58 -10.57 -2.19 8.93
C SER A 58 -10.02 -3.24 9.89
N PRO A 59 -10.66 -3.55 11.04
CA PRO A 59 -10.11 -4.55 11.96
C PRO A 59 -10.01 -5.95 11.35
N ILE A 60 -10.96 -6.32 10.48
CA ILE A 60 -10.93 -7.60 9.78
C ILE A 60 -9.78 -7.62 8.76
N MET A 61 -9.60 -6.52 8.02
CA MET A 61 -8.51 -6.38 7.06
C MET A 61 -7.15 -6.45 7.76
N ASP A 62 -7.00 -5.72 8.86
CA ASP A 62 -5.78 -5.69 9.67
C ASP A 62 -5.46 -7.08 10.23
N GLU A 63 -6.47 -7.84 10.68
CA GLU A 63 -6.29 -9.21 11.13
C GLU A 63 -5.89 -10.15 9.98
N ILE A 64 -6.52 -10.05 8.80
CA ILE A 64 -6.17 -10.83 7.62
C ILE A 64 -4.73 -10.54 7.17
N GLU A 65 -4.34 -9.27 7.12
CA GLU A 65 -2.98 -8.84 6.80
C GLU A 65 -1.98 -9.36 7.83
N THR A 66 -2.30 -9.23 9.12
CA THR A 66 -1.45 -9.73 10.22
C THR A 66 -1.29 -11.25 10.14
N GLN A 67 -2.37 -12.00 9.92
CA GLN A 67 -2.32 -13.46 9.75
C GLN A 67 -1.52 -13.85 8.50
N ARG A 68 -1.67 -13.10 7.40
CA ARG A 68 -0.91 -13.34 6.16
C ARG A 68 0.59 -13.13 6.39
N VAL A 69 0.97 -12.03 7.01
CA VAL A 69 2.37 -11.72 7.34
C VAL A 69 2.91 -12.74 8.35
N ALA A 70 2.15 -13.12 9.37
CA ALA A 70 2.57 -14.13 10.35
C ALA A 70 2.80 -15.50 9.70
N LYS A 71 1.91 -15.94 8.79
CA LYS A 71 2.09 -17.19 8.03
C LYS A 71 3.31 -17.12 7.12
N PHE A 72 3.51 -15.98 6.44
CA PHE A 72 4.70 -15.74 5.63
C PHE A 72 5.97 -15.85 6.49
N ILE A 73 6.03 -15.13 7.61
CA ILE A 73 7.20 -15.12 8.49
C ILE A 73 7.47 -16.53 9.00
N LYS A 74 6.45 -17.23 9.51
CA LYS A 74 6.62 -18.60 10.02
C LYS A 74 7.15 -19.55 8.95
N TYR A 75 6.53 -19.57 7.76
CA TYR A 75 6.93 -20.46 6.68
C TYR A 75 8.40 -20.27 6.28
N TRP A 76 8.83 -19.01 6.15
CA TRP A 76 10.17 -18.69 5.73
C TRP A 76 11.19 -18.84 6.87
N ALA A 77 10.83 -18.49 8.11
CA ALA A 77 11.65 -18.74 9.29
C ALA A 77 11.95 -20.22 9.44
N ASP A 78 10.93 -21.08 9.35
CA ASP A 78 11.09 -22.54 9.41
C ASP A 78 12.06 -23.02 8.31
N LYS A 79 12.00 -22.45 7.10
CA LYS A 79 12.93 -22.81 6.02
C LYS A 79 14.36 -22.32 6.26
N PHE A 80 14.52 -21.11 6.78
CA PHE A 80 15.82 -20.51 7.09
C PHE A 80 16.51 -21.24 8.25
N GLU A 81 15.79 -21.56 9.33
CA GLU A 81 16.33 -22.26 10.50
C GLU A 81 16.70 -23.71 10.19
N ASN A 82 15.94 -24.39 9.33
CA ASN A 82 16.23 -25.76 8.90
C ASN A 82 17.19 -25.84 7.70
N ASN A 83 17.73 -24.72 7.24
CA ASN A 83 18.64 -24.64 6.08
C ASN A 83 18.10 -25.35 4.82
N SER A 84 16.79 -25.26 4.60
CA SER A 84 16.06 -26.02 3.57
C SER A 84 15.62 -25.18 2.36
N LEU A 85 16.29 -24.03 2.12
CA LEU A 85 16.01 -23.21 0.95
C LEU A 85 16.36 -23.92 -0.36
N THR A 86 15.41 -23.89 -1.28
CA THR A 86 15.57 -24.41 -2.65
C THR A 86 15.74 -23.28 -3.67
N VAL A 87 16.08 -23.64 -4.91
CA VAL A 87 16.14 -22.68 -6.03
C VAL A 87 14.78 -22.03 -6.28
N GLN A 88 13.71 -22.82 -6.28
CA GLN A 88 12.33 -22.34 -6.47
C GLN A 88 11.91 -21.33 -5.37
N ASP A 89 12.40 -21.53 -4.15
CA ASP A 89 12.14 -20.63 -3.04
C ASP A 89 12.77 -19.25 -3.24
N VAL A 90 14.01 -19.23 -3.75
CA VAL A 90 14.70 -17.97 -4.07
C VAL A 90 14.03 -17.26 -5.24
N GLU A 91 13.56 -17.99 -6.25
CA GLU A 91 12.75 -17.43 -7.33
C GLU A 91 11.43 -16.82 -6.81
N ALA A 92 10.74 -17.50 -5.88
CA ALA A 92 9.52 -16.99 -5.27
C ALA A 92 9.77 -15.71 -4.45
N LEU A 93 10.86 -15.66 -3.69
CA LEU A 93 11.27 -14.46 -2.95
C LEU A 93 11.69 -13.31 -3.89
N ASN A 94 12.40 -13.62 -4.98
CA ASN A 94 12.74 -12.64 -6.01
C ASN A 94 11.51 -12.11 -6.74
N ALA A 95 10.51 -12.94 -6.99
CA ALA A 95 9.23 -12.49 -7.56
C ALA A 95 8.49 -11.55 -6.60
N LYS A 96 8.50 -11.84 -5.29
CA LYS A 96 7.96 -10.93 -4.27
C LYS A 96 8.71 -9.60 -4.20
N LEU A 97 10.03 -9.62 -4.31
CA LEU A 97 10.86 -8.41 -4.44
C LEU A 97 10.47 -7.60 -5.67
N ALA A 98 10.26 -8.25 -6.82
CA ALA A 98 9.84 -7.58 -8.07
C ALA A 98 8.43 -6.99 -7.98
N ASN A 99 7.53 -7.61 -7.20
CA ASN A 99 6.17 -7.13 -6.96
C ASN A 99 6.09 -5.97 -5.94
N GLY A 100 7.22 -5.49 -5.42
CA GLY A 100 7.28 -4.38 -4.47
C GLY A 100 7.19 -4.76 -3.00
N GLU A 101 7.19 -6.06 -2.65
CA GLU A 101 7.14 -6.55 -1.25
C GLU A 101 8.54 -6.59 -0.60
N ALA A 102 9.42 -5.64 -0.95
CA ALA A 102 10.81 -5.67 -0.53
C ALA A 102 11.00 -5.60 0.99
N ASP A 103 10.17 -4.84 1.69
CA ASP A 103 10.26 -4.69 3.15
C ASP A 103 9.99 -6.00 3.88
N GLN A 104 9.03 -6.82 3.39
CA GLN A 104 8.71 -8.12 4.00
C GLN A 104 9.85 -9.12 3.80
N VAL A 105 10.39 -9.20 2.58
CA VAL A 105 11.50 -10.11 2.25
C VAL A 105 12.79 -9.69 2.95
N ASN A 106 13.12 -8.40 2.95
CA ASN A 106 14.31 -7.88 3.63
C ASN A 106 14.19 -7.99 5.14
N GLY A 107 13.00 -7.80 5.70
CA GLY A 107 12.71 -7.99 7.12
C GLY A 107 13.08 -9.40 7.57
N ILE A 108 12.59 -10.43 6.87
CA ILE A 108 12.87 -11.81 7.26
C ILE A 108 14.34 -12.21 7.04
N LEU A 109 14.95 -11.76 5.94
CA LEU A 109 16.37 -12.00 5.69
C LEU A 109 17.28 -11.30 6.71
N THR A 110 16.82 -10.21 7.34
CA THR A 110 17.56 -9.51 8.40
C THR A 110 17.52 -10.29 9.71
N VAL A 111 16.39 -10.95 10.02
CA VAL A 111 16.24 -11.75 11.24
C VAL A 111 17.01 -13.08 11.15
N HIS A 112 17.21 -13.63 9.95
CA HIS A 112 17.92 -14.90 9.73
C HIS A 112 19.21 -14.71 8.90
N PRO A 113 20.36 -14.37 9.53
CA PRO A 113 21.60 -14.05 8.81
C PRO A 113 22.18 -15.24 8.02
N GLU A 114 22.05 -16.46 8.53
CA GLU A 114 22.49 -17.68 7.81
C GLU A 114 21.61 -17.92 6.57
N GLY A 115 20.29 -17.74 6.73
CA GLY A 115 19.33 -17.79 5.65
C GLY A 115 19.60 -16.77 4.55
N LYS A 116 20.02 -15.56 4.93
CA LYS A 116 20.46 -14.51 4.01
C LYS A 116 21.70 -14.89 3.21
N ALA A 117 22.68 -15.53 3.85
CA ALA A 117 23.87 -16.02 3.14
C ALA A 117 23.50 -17.09 2.11
N MET A 118 22.62 -18.04 2.47
CA MET A 118 22.14 -19.08 1.55
C MET A 118 21.32 -18.50 0.39
N PHE A 119 20.41 -17.57 0.68
CA PHE A 119 19.64 -16.84 -0.31
C PHE A 119 20.56 -16.14 -1.32
N ASN A 120 21.55 -15.38 -0.83
CA ASN A 120 22.49 -14.66 -1.69
C ASN A 120 23.31 -15.60 -2.58
N ARG A 121 23.74 -16.75 -2.04
CA ARG A 121 24.48 -17.76 -2.80
C ARG A 121 23.64 -18.32 -3.95
N ILE A 122 22.44 -18.80 -3.65
CA ILE A 122 21.53 -19.38 -4.66
C ILE A 122 21.12 -18.30 -5.69
N ASN A 123 20.88 -17.07 -5.24
CA ASN A 123 20.51 -15.96 -6.13
C ASN A 123 21.68 -15.59 -7.07
N HIS A 124 22.92 -15.65 -6.59
CA HIS A 124 24.09 -15.45 -7.42
C HIS A 124 24.21 -16.56 -8.49
N ASP A 125 24.01 -17.82 -8.11
CA ASP A 125 24.04 -18.94 -9.05
C ASP A 125 22.94 -18.84 -10.11
N LEU A 126 21.74 -18.38 -9.73
CA LEU A 126 20.63 -18.10 -10.65
C LEU A 126 20.97 -17.00 -11.66
N LYS A 127 21.58 -15.91 -11.20
CA LYS A 127 22.02 -14.81 -12.09
C LYS A 127 23.09 -15.27 -13.07
N LEU A 128 24.05 -16.08 -12.63
CA LEU A 128 25.06 -16.66 -13.52
C LEU A 128 24.44 -17.57 -14.59
N ARG A 129 23.46 -18.40 -14.21
CA ARG A 129 22.71 -19.25 -15.15
C ARG A 129 21.91 -18.42 -16.16
N ALA A 130 21.23 -17.38 -15.70
CA ALA A 130 20.49 -16.48 -16.58
C ALA A 130 21.43 -15.78 -17.59
N ALA A 131 22.60 -15.31 -17.13
CA ALA A 131 23.61 -14.73 -18.01
C ALA A 131 24.17 -15.74 -19.02
N ALA A 132 24.40 -16.99 -18.62
CA ALA A 132 24.89 -18.04 -19.50
C ALA A 132 23.88 -18.47 -20.58
N VAL A 133 22.58 -18.31 -20.33
CA VAL A 133 21.50 -18.63 -21.30
C VAL A 133 21.29 -17.53 -22.34
N VAL A 134 21.73 -16.29 -22.08
CA VAL A 134 21.64 -15.18 -23.05
C VAL A 134 22.78 -15.24 -24.08
N VAL A 135 23.91 -15.86 -23.75
CA VAL A 135 25.12 -15.87 -24.58
C VAL A 135 25.12 -16.83 -25.80
N PRO A 136 24.33 -17.92 -25.91
CA PRO A 136 24.38 -18.78 -27.10
C PRO A 136 23.48 -18.32 -28.26
N ALA A 137 22.58 -17.36 -28.05
CA ALA A 137 21.60 -16.96 -29.08
C ALA A 137 22.16 -16.01 -30.16
N GLU A 138 23.29 -15.33 -29.91
CA GLU A 138 23.90 -14.40 -30.88
C GLU A 138 25.03 -15.03 -31.71
N ALA A 139 25.40 -16.30 -31.45
CA ALA A 139 26.53 -16.94 -32.12
C ALA A 139 26.14 -17.84 -33.33
N GLU A 140 24.88 -18.24 -33.48
CA GLU A 140 24.46 -19.16 -34.56
C GLU A 140 23.96 -18.49 -35.85
N GLU A 141 23.70 -17.17 -35.87
CA GLU A 141 23.30 -16.49 -37.12
C GLU A 141 24.47 -16.06 -38.02
N ALA A 142 25.71 -16.09 -37.53
CA ALA A 142 26.87 -15.59 -38.29
C ALA A 142 27.55 -16.63 -39.23
N THR A 143 27.14 -17.90 -39.21
CA THR A 143 27.80 -18.98 -39.99
C THR A 143 26.95 -19.55 -41.13
N SER A 144 25.78 -18.97 -41.46
CA SER A 144 24.96 -19.43 -42.60
C SER A 144 25.12 -18.61 -43.90
N LEU A 145 26.02 -17.62 -43.92
CA LEU A 145 26.35 -16.83 -45.12
C LEU A 145 27.83 -17.02 -45.50
N VAL A 146 28.19 -18.20 -46.00
CA VAL A 146 29.38 -18.45 -46.82
C VAL A 146 28.98 -19.26 -48.04
#